data_AF-A0AAV6UW26-F1
#
_entry.id   AF-A0AAV6UW26-F1
#
_cell.length_a   1.000
_cell.length_b   1.000
_cell.length_c   1.000
_cell.angle_alpha   90.00
_cell.angle_beta   90.00
_cell.angle_gamma   90.00
#
_symmetry.space_group_name_H-M   'P 1'
#
loop_
_entity.id
_entity.type
_entity.pdbx_description
1 polymer ?
#
loop_
_entity_poly.entity_id
_entity_poly.type
_entity_poly.pdbx_seq_one_letter_code
_entity_poly.pdbx_strand_id
1 'polypeptide(L)'
;MVHFHQRIFLKMHSSLIITVSLSILVVFLTSTNHQVHSNPIQYSKWDEYVRMSKDEFLYSKDNKCRHGGEVRNLCEKCAKVTKNEVVFPLCCQDKKGVASWCREFLDYRPVEPALSS
;
A
#
# COMPACT_ATOMS: atom_id res chain seq x y z
N MET A 1 57.18 -12.31 25.84
CA MET A 1 56.25 -11.16 25.92
C MET A 1 55.65 -10.74 24.57
N VAL A 2 56.30 -10.97 23.42
CA VAL A 2 55.86 -10.44 22.10
C VAL A 2 54.58 -11.11 21.54
N HIS A 3 54.36 -12.41 21.79
CA HIS A 3 53.18 -13.13 21.31
C HIS A 3 51.84 -12.71 21.95
N PHE A 4 51.88 -12.09 23.14
CA PHE A 4 50.68 -11.65 23.84
C PHE A 4 50.11 -10.35 23.23
N HIS A 5 50.99 -9.43 22.83
CA HIS A 5 50.62 -8.18 22.18
C HIS A 5 50.01 -8.39 20.77
N GLN A 6 50.53 -9.35 20.01
CA GLN A 6 50.07 -9.64 18.66
C GLN A 6 48.63 -10.20 18.65
N ARG A 7 48.26 -11.04 19.63
CA ARG A 7 46.90 -11.59 19.77
C ARG A 7 45.88 -10.53 20.19
N ILE A 8 46.28 -9.55 21.01
CA ILE A 8 45.40 -8.44 21.43
C ILE A 8 45.13 -7.52 20.24
N PHE A 9 46.16 -7.18 19.44
CA PHE A 9 46.02 -6.35 18.24
C PHE A 9 45.09 -6.98 17.19
N LEU A 10 45.22 -8.29 16.92
CA LEU A 10 44.34 -9.02 15.99
C LEU A 10 42.88 -9.06 16.46
N LYS A 11 42.64 -9.25 17.77
CA LYS A 11 41.30 -9.28 18.36
C LYS A 11 40.65 -7.89 18.40
N MET A 12 41.47 -6.85 18.60
CA MET A 12 41.05 -5.45 18.57
C MET A 12 40.69 -4.99 17.15
N HIS A 13 41.49 -5.37 16.13
CA HIS A 13 41.15 -5.12 14.73
C HIS A 13 39.91 -5.90 14.27
N SER A 14 39.76 -7.16 14.67
CA SER A 14 38.58 -7.97 14.34
C SER A 14 37.31 -7.40 14.98
N SER A 15 37.37 -6.95 16.24
CA SER A 15 36.23 -6.30 16.89
C SER A 15 35.87 -4.97 16.24
N LEU A 16 36.87 -4.19 15.78
CA LEU A 16 36.66 -2.89 15.15
C LEU A 16 36.09 -3.02 13.74
N ILE A 17 36.47 -4.07 13.00
CA ILE A 17 35.88 -4.38 11.69
C ILE A 17 34.41 -4.79 11.87
N ILE A 18 34.09 -5.65 12.83
CA ILE A 18 32.71 -6.12 13.07
C ILE A 18 31.80 -4.95 13.43
N THR A 19 32.22 -4.04 14.31
CA THR A 19 31.40 -2.89 14.72
C THR A 19 31.16 -1.91 13.56
N VAL A 20 32.19 -1.66 12.74
CA VAL A 20 32.05 -0.81 11.54
C VAL A 20 31.10 -1.45 10.52
N SER A 21 31.24 -2.75 10.25
CA SER A 21 30.34 -3.47 9.34
C SER A 21 28.88 -3.47 9.82
N LEU A 22 28.64 -3.69 11.12
CA LEU A 22 27.30 -3.61 11.70
C LEU A 22 26.71 -2.19 11.59
N SER A 23 27.52 -1.17 11.82
CA SER A 23 27.08 0.23 11.73
C SER A 23 26.70 0.59 10.29
N ILE A 24 27.52 0.18 9.32
CA ILE A 24 27.25 0.36 7.88
C ILE A 24 25.96 -0.36 7.48
N LEU A 25 25.77 -1.61 7.91
CA LEU A 25 24.55 -2.38 7.65
C LEU A 25 23.31 -1.67 8.21
N VAL A 26 23.38 -1.15 9.44
CA VAL A 26 22.27 -0.40 10.06
C VAL A 26 21.95 0.86 9.26
N VAL A 27 22.96 1.61 8.80
CA VAL A 27 22.76 2.80 7.96
C VAL A 27 22.12 2.45 6.62
N PHE A 28 22.56 1.36 5.97
CA PHE A 28 21.93 0.89 4.74
C PHE A 28 20.47 0.51 4.96
N LEU A 29 20.15 -0.24 6.02
CA LEU A 29 18.78 -0.64 6.37
C LEU A 29 17.88 0.55 6.72
N THR A 30 18.41 1.60 7.34
CA THR A 30 17.62 2.80 7.64
C THR A 30 17.41 3.67 6.41
N SER A 31 18.40 3.78 5.51
CA SER A 31 18.34 4.59 4.29
C SER A 31 17.31 4.11 3.25
N THR A 32 16.90 2.83 3.30
CA THR A 32 15.81 2.31 2.45
C THR A 32 14.42 2.70 2.96
N ASN A 33 14.29 3.35 4.13
CA ASN A 33 13.03 3.94 4.57
C ASN A 33 12.78 5.26 3.83
N HIS A 34 12.58 5.17 2.52
CA HIS A 34 11.97 6.26 1.78
C HIS A 34 10.57 6.47 2.38
N GLN A 35 10.36 7.57 3.08
CA GLN A 35 9.02 7.95 3.53
C GLN A 35 8.15 8.08 2.28
N VAL A 36 7.29 7.09 2.04
CA VAL A 36 6.27 7.15 0.99
C VAL A 36 5.16 8.05 1.53
N HIS A 37 5.26 9.34 1.25
CA HIS A 37 4.19 10.28 1.55
C HIS A 37 3.08 10.07 0.52
N SER A 38 2.01 9.38 0.93
CA SER A 38 0.80 9.29 0.11
C SER A 38 0.09 10.63 0.16
N ASN A 39 0.23 11.45 -0.88
CA ASN A 39 -0.66 12.61 -1.03
C ASN A 39 -2.10 12.09 -1.13
N PRO A 40 -3.01 12.49 -0.22
CA PRO A 40 -4.40 12.09 -0.34
C PRO A 40 -4.95 12.65 -1.65
N ILE A 41 -5.82 11.87 -2.30
CA ILE A 41 -6.54 12.33 -3.48
C ILE A 41 -7.30 13.60 -3.05
N GLN A 42 -7.08 14.70 -3.76
CA GLN A 42 -7.88 15.92 -3.62
C GLN A 42 -9.14 15.73 -4.45
N TYR A 43 -10.28 15.52 -3.78
CA TYR A 43 -11.55 15.28 -4.44
C TYR A 43 -12.18 16.64 -4.79
N SER A 44 -12.58 16.82 -6.04
CA SER A 44 -13.15 18.09 -6.51
C SER A 44 -14.62 18.25 -6.15
N LYS A 45 -15.27 17.20 -5.64
CA LYS A 45 -16.72 17.15 -5.39
C LYS A 45 -17.08 16.63 -3.99
N TRP A 46 -16.27 16.99 -2.99
CA TRP A 46 -16.50 16.62 -1.59
C TRP A 46 -17.92 16.91 -1.09
N ASP A 47 -18.57 17.99 -1.55
CA ASP A 47 -19.94 18.31 -1.16
C ASP A 47 -20.98 17.29 -1.67
N GLU A 48 -20.78 16.74 -2.87
CA GLU A 48 -21.61 15.65 -3.40
C GLU A 48 -21.33 14.33 -2.67
N TYR A 49 -20.06 14.09 -2.33
CA TYR A 49 -19.66 12.95 -1.50
C TYR A 49 -20.32 13.02 -0.12
N VAL A 50 -20.28 14.16 0.58
CA VAL A 50 -20.92 14.35 1.90
C VAL A 50 -22.44 14.18 1.81
N ARG A 51 -23.09 14.67 0.73
CA ARG A 51 -24.52 14.44 0.49
C ARG A 51 -24.88 12.97 0.29
N MET A 52 -24.01 12.20 -0.36
CA MET A 52 -24.23 10.78 -0.67
C MET A 52 -23.76 9.83 0.45
N SER A 53 -22.81 10.28 1.28
CA SER A 53 -22.15 9.53 2.36
C SER A 53 -22.62 9.89 3.77
N LYS A 54 -23.61 10.79 3.91
CA LYS A 54 -24.24 11.21 5.18
C LYS A 54 -24.16 10.08 6.21
N ASP A 55 -23.65 10.37 7.41
CA ASP A 55 -23.20 9.47 8.51
C ASP A 55 -23.84 8.07 8.63
N GLU A 56 -25.09 7.95 8.19
CA GLU A 56 -25.77 6.69 7.89
C GLU A 56 -24.96 5.71 7.03
N PHE A 57 -24.01 6.15 6.16
CA PHE A 57 -23.19 5.24 5.36
C PHE A 57 -22.24 4.36 6.20
N LEU A 58 -21.61 4.91 7.25
CA LEU A 58 -20.68 4.15 8.10
C LEU A 58 -21.40 3.19 9.04
N TYR A 59 -22.65 3.50 9.39
CA TYR A 59 -23.47 2.72 10.33
C TYR A 59 -24.61 1.93 9.67
N SER A 60 -24.81 2.08 8.35
CA SER A 60 -25.83 1.32 7.62
C SER A 60 -25.50 -0.17 7.69
N LYS A 61 -26.51 -0.94 8.07
CA LYS A 61 -26.44 -2.41 8.14
C LYS A 61 -26.10 -3.05 6.78
N ASP A 62 -26.33 -2.31 5.69
CA ASP A 62 -26.09 -2.75 4.31
C ASP A 62 -24.69 -2.37 3.80
N ASN A 63 -23.88 -1.66 4.59
CA ASN A 63 -22.51 -1.33 4.21
C ASN A 63 -21.60 -2.57 4.36
N LYS A 64 -21.18 -3.12 3.21
CA LYS A 64 -20.27 -4.27 3.15
C LYS A 64 -18.79 -3.89 3.34
N CYS A 65 -18.46 -2.60 3.35
CA CYS A 65 -17.09 -2.07 3.46
C CYS A 65 -16.63 -1.85 4.91
N ARG A 66 -16.76 -2.88 5.75
CA ARG A 66 -16.12 -2.87 7.08
C ARG A 66 -14.60 -2.68 6.96
N HIS A 67 -14.00 -2.00 7.93
CA HIS A 67 -12.54 -1.85 7.98
C HIS A 67 -11.85 -3.22 7.95
N GLY A 68 -10.82 -3.35 7.10
CA GLY A 68 -10.09 -4.61 6.90
C GLY A 68 -10.84 -5.68 6.08
N GLY A 69 -12.04 -5.41 5.59
CA GLY A 69 -12.81 -6.36 4.80
C GLY A 69 -12.38 -6.44 3.32
N GLU A 70 -12.53 -7.61 2.71
CA GLU A 70 -12.19 -7.83 1.29
C GLU A 70 -13.01 -6.93 0.35
N VAL A 71 -14.29 -6.69 0.66
CA VAL A 71 -15.15 -5.79 -0.12
C VAL A 71 -14.62 -4.35 -0.08
N ARG A 72 -14.13 -3.91 1.09
CA ARG A 72 -13.52 -2.58 1.20
C ARG A 72 -12.28 -2.48 0.31
N ASN A 73 -11.40 -3.48 0.36
CA ASN A 73 -10.19 -3.50 -0.47
C ASN A 73 -10.53 -3.47 -1.97
N LEU A 74 -11.55 -4.23 -2.39
CA LEU A 74 -12.07 -4.20 -3.76
C LEU A 74 -12.52 -2.80 -4.15
N CYS A 75 -13.38 -2.19 -3.34
CA CYS A 75 -13.98 -0.88 -3.64
C CYS A 75 -12.93 0.25 -3.63
N GLU A 76 -11.97 0.22 -2.70
CA GLU A 76 -10.84 1.17 -2.66
C GLU A 76 -9.96 1.04 -3.91
N LYS A 77 -9.61 -0.20 -4.30
CA LYS A 77 -8.81 -0.46 -5.51
C LYS A 77 -9.54 0.00 -6.76
N CYS A 78 -10.84 -0.30 -6.87
CA CYS A 78 -11.67 0.07 -8.01
C CYS A 78 -11.80 1.59 -8.16
N ALA A 79 -12.11 2.32 -7.08
CA ALA A 79 -12.18 3.78 -7.09
C ALA A 79 -10.84 4.42 -7.46
N LYS A 80 -9.72 3.84 -6.98
CA LYS A 80 -8.37 4.31 -7.30
C LYS A 80 -8.03 4.15 -8.79
N VAL A 81 -8.33 3.00 -9.39
CA VAL A 81 -7.99 2.74 -10.81
C VAL A 81 -8.88 3.55 -11.75
N THR A 82 -10.18 3.62 -11.45
CA THR A 82 -11.16 4.36 -12.26
C THR A 82 -11.02 5.87 -12.11
N LYS A 83 -10.33 6.33 -11.06
CA LYS A 83 -10.24 7.74 -10.67
C LYS A 83 -11.61 8.39 -10.49
N ASN A 84 -12.60 7.59 -10.08
CA ASN A 84 -13.97 8.02 -9.88
C ASN A 84 -14.38 7.77 -8.43
N GLU A 85 -14.54 8.85 -7.70
CA GLU A 85 -14.89 8.88 -6.27
C GLU A 85 -16.27 8.31 -5.95
N VAL A 86 -17.20 8.32 -6.91
CA VAL A 86 -18.57 7.78 -6.75
C VAL A 86 -18.55 6.24 -6.70
N VAL A 87 -17.51 5.62 -7.25
CA VAL A 87 -17.40 4.15 -7.32
C VAL A 87 -17.33 3.54 -5.93
N PHE A 88 -16.59 4.14 -4.99
CA PHE A 88 -16.44 3.58 -3.64
C PHE A 88 -17.77 3.41 -2.91
N PRO A 89 -18.60 4.45 -2.69
CA PRO A 89 -19.85 4.31 -1.97
C PRO A 89 -20.88 3.43 -2.70
N LEU A 90 -20.91 3.45 -4.04
CA LEU A 90 -21.79 2.56 -4.81
C LEU A 90 -21.36 1.09 -4.69
N CYS A 91 -20.06 0.82 -4.74
CA CYS A 91 -19.50 -0.51 -4.57
C CYS A 91 -19.79 -1.07 -3.17
N CYS A 92 -19.63 -0.26 -2.12
CA CYS A 92 -19.86 -0.70 -0.74
C CYS A 92 -21.31 -1.10 -0.43
N GLN A 93 -22.27 -0.52 -1.15
CA GLN A 93 -23.69 -0.85 -1.06
C GLN A 93 -24.13 -1.83 -2.15
N ASP A 94 -23.22 -2.25 -3.02
CA ASP A 94 -23.50 -3.02 -4.24
C ASP A 94 -24.63 -2.40 -5.09
N LYS A 95 -24.72 -1.07 -5.09
CA LYS A 95 -25.73 -0.34 -5.85
C LYS A 95 -25.48 -0.56 -7.33
N LYS A 96 -26.52 -0.92 -8.08
CA LYS A 96 -26.47 -1.19 -9.53
C LYS A 96 -25.44 -2.27 -9.92
N GLY A 97 -25.11 -3.19 -9.00
CA GLY A 97 -24.14 -4.26 -9.26
C GLY A 97 -22.69 -3.77 -9.39
N VAL A 98 -22.38 -2.57 -8.87
CA VAL A 98 -21.05 -1.96 -9.00
C VAL A 98 -19.96 -2.81 -8.35
N ALA A 99 -20.26 -3.60 -7.31
CA ALA A 99 -19.23 -4.48 -6.73
C ALA A 99 -18.83 -5.59 -7.70
N SER A 100 -19.77 -6.16 -8.45
CA SER A 100 -19.49 -7.14 -9.50
C SER A 100 -18.75 -6.52 -10.67
N TRP A 101 -19.20 -5.35 -11.14
CA TRP A 101 -18.49 -4.59 -12.17
C TRP A 101 -17.05 -4.29 -11.78
N CYS A 102 -16.80 -3.90 -10.52
CA CYS A 102 -15.45 -3.66 -10.02
C CYS A 102 -14.56 -4.90 -10.06
N ARG A 103 -15.09 -6.10 -9.79
CA ARG A 103 -14.33 -7.35 -9.93
C ARG A 103 -13.92 -7.60 -11.37
N GLU A 104 -14.87 -7.49 -12.29
CA GLU A 104 -14.63 -7.70 -13.72
C GLU A 104 -13.66 -6.66 -14.29
N PHE A 105 -13.87 -5.39 -13.96
CA PHE A 105 -13.02 -4.28 -14.40
C PHE A 105 -11.58 -4.42 -13.92
N LEU A 106 -11.38 -4.88 -12.68
CA LEU A 106 -10.03 -5.06 -12.11
C LEU A 106 -9.32 -6.33 -12.59
N ASP A 107 -10.06 -7.34 -13.06
CA ASP A 107 -9.50 -8.56 -13.65
C ASP A 107 -9.31 -8.44 -15.17
N TYR A 108 -9.87 -7.40 -15.80
CA TYR A 108 -9.72 -7.15 -17.23
C TYR A 108 -8.24 -7.01 -17.61
N ARG A 109 -7.77 -7.94 -18.45
CA ARG A 109 -6.48 -7.89 -19.12
C ARG A 109 -6.72 -7.71 -20.61
N PRO A 110 -6.14 -6.66 -21.25
CA PRO A 110 -6.17 -6.55 -22.69
C PRO A 110 -5.53 -7.80 -23.31
N VAL A 111 -6.20 -8.41 -24.28
CA VAL A 111 -5.59 -9.44 -25.11
C VAL A 111 -4.59 -8.72 -26.01
N GLU A 112 -3.29 -8.98 -25.80
CA GLU A 112 -2.29 -8.52 -26.75
C GLU A 112 -2.57 -9.21 -28.10
N PRO A 113 -2.72 -8.45 -29.20
CA PRO A 113 -2.90 -9.06 -30.50
C PRO A 113 -1.66 -9.92 -30.78
N ALA A 114 -1.88 -11.22 -31.03
CA ALA A 114 -0.82 -12.12 -31.44
C ALA A 114 -0.16 -11.52 -32.68
N LEU A 115 1.07 -11.04 -32.53
CA LEU A 115 1.90 -10.62 -33.63
C LEU A 115 2.13 -11.88 -34.48
N SER A 116 1.36 -12.00 -35.55
CA SER A 116 1.52 -13.07 -36.54
C SER A 116 2.91 -12.90 -37.13
N SER A 117 3.76 -13.88 -36.84
CA SER A 117 5.04 -14.10 -37.52
C SER A 117 4.85 -15.12 -38.62
#